data_AF-A0A848Y733-F1
#
_entry.id   AF-A0A848Y733-F1
#
_cell.length_a   1.000
_cell.length_b   1.000
_cell.length_c   1.000
_cell.angle_alpha   90.00
_cell.angle_beta   90.00
_cell.angle_gamma   90.00
#
_symmetry.space_group_name_H-M   'P 1'
#
loop_
_entity.id
_entity.type
_entity.pdbx_description
1 polymer ?
#
loop_
_entity_poly.entity_id
_entity_poly.type
_entity_poly.pdbx_seq_one_letter_code
_entity_poly.pdbx_strand_id
1 'polypeptide(L)'
;PELGASREDKIAAIGIRLKRWVSFHGISINVEPELEHFSGIVPCGVQEHGVTSLVDLGLPVTLEDVDLALRANFEQIFGPTA
;
A
#
# COMPACT_ATOMS: atom_id res chain seq x y z
N PRO A 1 2.00 10.57 15.94
CA PRO A 1 2.00 9.12 15.70
C PRO A 1 1.70 8.38 17.02
N GLU A 2 0.51 7.81 17.15
CA GLU A 2 0.12 7.05 18.34
C GLU A 2 0.86 5.70 18.45
N LEU A 3 1.68 5.34 17.45
CA LEU A 3 2.35 4.04 17.38
C LEU A 3 3.88 4.23 17.28
N GLY A 4 4.60 3.58 18.19
CA GLY A 4 6.06 3.69 18.33
C GLY A 4 6.85 2.97 17.23
N ALA A 5 8.13 3.32 17.09
CA ALA A 5 9.06 2.91 16.03
C ALA A 5 9.36 1.40 15.91
N SER A 6 8.75 0.55 16.73
CA SER A 6 9.05 -0.90 16.82
C SER A 6 7.91 -1.80 16.35
N ARG A 7 6.90 -1.25 15.66
CA ARG A 7 5.75 -2.02 15.19
C ARG A 7 5.82 -2.20 13.67
N GLU A 8 5.99 -3.44 13.24
CA GLU A 8 5.86 -3.82 11.83
C GLU A 8 4.37 -3.80 11.49
N ASP A 9 3.86 -2.66 11.03
CA ASP A 9 2.48 -2.53 10.53
C ASP A 9 2.47 -2.41 9.00
N LYS A 10 1.47 -3.03 8.39
CA LYS A 10 1.39 -3.16 6.93
C LYS A 10 0.83 -1.88 6.29
N ILE A 11 1.66 -1.23 5.47
CA ILE A 11 1.32 -0.01 4.71
C ILE A 11 0.69 -0.28 3.33
N ALA A 12 0.94 -1.46 2.75
CA ALA A 12 0.46 -1.80 1.42
C ALA A 12 0.25 -3.32 1.25
N ALA A 13 -0.58 -3.69 0.30
CA ALA A 13 -0.77 -5.07 -0.15
C ALA A 13 -0.37 -5.21 -1.61
N ILE A 14 0.24 -6.35 -1.96
CA ILE A 14 0.58 -6.71 -3.33
C ILE A 14 -0.08 -8.05 -3.62
N GLY A 15 -0.88 -8.10 -4.68
CA GLY A 15 -1.49 -9.32 -5.17
C GLY A 15 -1.44 -9.28 -6.68
N ILE A 16 -0.65 -10.16 -7.29
CA ILE A 16 -0.44 -10.18 -8.74
C ILE A 16 -0.82 -11.55 -9.26
N ARG A 17 -1.49 -11.58 -10.41
CA ARG A 17 -1.75 -12.80 -11.17
C ARG A 17 -1.17 -12.68 -12.57
N LEU A 18 -0.52 -13.73 -13.05
CA LEU A 18 -0.10 -13.83 -14.45
C LEU A 18 -1.03 -14.78 -15.22
N LYS A 19 -1.48 -14.35 -16.40
CA LYS A 19 -2.22 -15.20 -17.35
C LYS A 19 -1.84 -14.83 -18.77
N ARG A 20 -1.40 -15.83 -19.56
CA ARG A 20 -0.94 -15.63 -20.94
C ARG A 20 0.09 -14.50 -21.07
N TRP A 21 1.07 -14.46 -20.16
CA TRP A 21 2.13 -13.43 -20.11
C TRP A 21 1.67 -12.00 -19.83
N VAL A 22 0.44 -11.82 -19.36
CA VAL A 22 -0.09 -10.53 -18.92
C VAL A 22 -0.35 -10.56 -17.41
N SER A 23 0.07 -9.51 -16.70
CA SER A 23 -0.20 -9.30 -15.28
C SER A 23 -1.59 -8.71 -15.03
N PHE A 24 -2.20 -9.10 -13.92
CA PHE A 24 -3.51 -8.67 -13.45
C PHE A 24 -3.44 -8.35 -11.96
N HIS A 25 -4.45 -7.62 -11.47
CA HIS A 25 -4.53 -7.05 -10.11
C HIS A 25 -3.48 -5.95 -9.92
N GLY A 26 -2.58 -6.05 -8.94
CA GLY A 26 -1.53 -5.06 -8.73
C GLY A 26 -1.21 -4.84 -7.26
N ILE A 27 -1.18 -3.56 -6.88
CA ILE A 27 -0.83 -3.11 -5.54
C ILE A 27 -1.97 -2.25 -4.96
N SER A 28 -2.05 -2.19 -3.63
CA SER A 28 -2.95 -1.31 -2.88
C SER A 28 -2.13 -0.67 -1.77
N ILE A 29 -2.07 0.66 -1.77
CA ILE A 29 -1.32 1.45 -0.77
C ILE A 29 -2.33 2.14 0.14
N ASN A 30 -2.16 2.02 1.45
CA ASN A 30 -3.03 2.65 2.43
C ASN A 30 -2.67 4.13 2.58
N VAL A 31 -3.42 5.02 1.92
CA VAL A 31 -3.22 6.47 2.03
C VAL A 31 -3.92 7.00 3.27
N GLU A 32 -5.25 6.96 3.28
CA GLU A 32 -6.12 7.34 4.40
C GLU A 32 -7.38 6.45 4.46
N PRO A 33 -7.27 5.09 4.46
CA PRO A 33 -8.43 4.25 4.66
C PRO A 33 -8.89 4.26 6.13
N GLU A 34 -10.16 3.92 6.36
CA GLU A 34 -10.64 3.53 7.69
C GLU A 34 -10.00 2.19 8.12
N LEU A 35 -8.98 2.26 8.99
CA LEU A 35 -8.19 1.09 9.39
C LEU A 35 -9.00 0.04 10.17
N GLU A 36 -10.10 0.45 10.83
CA GLU A 36 -10.99 -0.47 11.55
C GLU A 36 -11.64 -1.52 10.64
N HIS A 37 -11.80 -1.24 9.34
CA HIS A 37 -12.33 -2.20 8.38
C HIS A 37 -11.46 -3.45 8.23
N PHE A 38 -10.17 -3.38 8.56
CA PHE A 38 -9.29 -4.54 8.54
C PHE A 38 -9.56 -5.52 9.70
N SER A 39 -10.24 -5.09 10.77
CA SER A 39 -10.59 -5.96 11.90
C SER A 39 -11.55 -7.11 11.53
N GLY A 40 -12.31 -6.95 10.45
CA GLY A 40 -13.22 -7.98 9.94
C GLY A 40 -12.57 -9.08 9.12
N ILE A 41 -11.26 -9.00 8.86
CA ILE A 41 -10.53 -9.96 8.01
C ILE A 41 -9.17 -10.33 8.65
N VAL A 42 -8.58 -11.44 8.19
CA VAL A 42 -7.17 -11.75 8.47
C VAL A 42 -6.33 -11.28 7.26
N PRO A 43 -5.67 -10.11 7.32
CA PRO A 43 -4.99 -9.55 6.16
C PRO A 43 -3.76 -10.38 5.79
N CYS A 44 -3.72 -10.88 4.55
CA CYS A 44 -2.58 -11.64 3.99
C CYS A 44 -2.12 -12.86 4.83
N GLY A 45 -2.98 -13.44 5.65
CA GLY A 45 -2.65 -14.61 6.47
C GLY A 45 -1.67 -14.32 7.62
N VAL A 46 -1.32 -13.06 7.84
CA VAL A 46 -0.42 -12.60 8.91
C VAL A 46 -1.28 -12.04 10.04
N GLN A 47 -1.24 -12.67 11.21
CA GLN A 47 -2.01 -12.24 12.38
C GLN A 47 -1.19 -11.37 13.34
N GLU A 48 0.14 -11.41 13.22
CA GLU A 48 1.07 -10.83 14.22
C GLU A 48 1.31 -9.33 14.01
N HIS A 49 0.94 -8.80 12.84
CA HIS A 49 1.23 -7.43 12.40
C HIS A 49 -0.05 -6.65 12.11
N GLY A 50 -0.11 -5.39 12.53
CA GLY A 50 -1.25 -4.52 12.27
C GLY A 50 -1.24 -3.96 10.84
N VAL A 51 -2.13 -3.02 10.60
CA VAL A 51 -2.20 -2.22 9.36
C VAL A 51 -2.01 -0.76 9.71
N THR A 52 -1.37 -0.01 8.83
CA THR A 52 -1.17 1.44 8.98
C THR A 52 -1.47 2.14 7.65
N SER A 53 -1.41 3.46 7.64
CA SER A 53 -1.61 4.32 6.47
C SER A 53 -0.58 5.45 6.45
N LEU A 54 -0.44 6.13 5.31
CA LEU A 54 0.46 7.29 5.21
C LEU A 54 0.05 8.38 6.21
N VAL A 55 -1.25 8.63 6.36
CA VAL A 55 -1.77 9.61 7.33
C VAL A 55 -1.50 9.20 8.77
N ASP A 56 -1.65 7.92 9.12
CA ASP A 56 -1.36 7.38 10.47
C ASP A 56 0.15 7.50 10.81
N LEU A 57 1.01 7.33 9.80
CA LEU A 57 2.46 7.59 9.90
C LEU A 57 2.81 9.10 10.00
N GLY A 58 1.82 9.99 9.97
CA GLY A 58 2.01 11.44 10.08
C GLY A 58 2.33 12.14 8.75
N LEU A 59 2.05 11.49 7.62
CA LEU A 59 2.23 12.05 6.28
C LEU A 59 0.85 12.45 5.70
N PRO A 60 0.47 13.74 5.76
CA PRO A 60 -0.81 14.21 5.22
C PRO A 60 -0.72 14.33 3.70
N VAL A 61 -0.74 13.19 3.01
CA VAL A 61 -0.64 13.09 1.54
C VAL A 61 -1.97 12.77 0.91
N THR A 62 -2.17 13.26 -0.31
CA THR A 62 -3.35 12.98 -1.11
C THR A 62 -3.15 11.76 -2.00
N LEU A 63 -4.24 11.28 -2.62
CA LEU A 63 -4.13 10.25 -3.66
C LEU A 63 -3.30 10.71 -4.87
N GLU A 64 -3.38 12.00 -5.23
CA GLU A 64 -2.61 12.56 -6.34
C GLU A 64 -1.09 12.55 -6.04
N ASP A 65 -0.69 12.86 -4.81
CA ASP A 65 0.72 12.76 -4.39
C ASP A 65 1.24 11.32 -4.54
N VAL A 66 0.41 10.34 -4.19
CA VAL A 66 0.74 8.92 -4.32
C VAL A 66 0.82 8.50 -5.79
N ASP A 67 -0.08 8.98 -6.65
CA ASP A 67 -0.05 8.70 -8.09
C ASP A 67 1.21 9.27 -8.76
N LEU A 68 1.60 10.49 -8.40
CA LEU A 68 2.83 11.13 -8.88
C LEU A 68 4.07 10.36 -8.41
N ALA A 69 4.13 10.00 -7.13
CA ALA A 69 5.22 9.21 -6.58
C ALA A 69 5.29 7.82 -7.23
N LEU A 70 4.15 7.16 -7.41
CA LEU A 70 4.07 5.84 -8.03
C LEU A 70 4.55 5.89 -9.47
N ARG A 71 4.08 6.85 -10.28
CA ARG A 71 4.53 7.03 -11.66
C ARG A 71 6.03 7.25 -11.74
N ALA A 72 6.56 8.18 -10.95
CA ALA A 72 7.99 8.50 -10.96
C ALA A 72 8.85 7.27 -10.64
N ASN A 73 8.48 6.47 -9.63
CA ASN A 73 9.19 5.26 -9.27
C ASN A 73 8.98 4.12 -10.30
N PHE A 74 7.79 4.01 -10.87
CA PHE A 74 7.49 3.01 -11.88
C PHE A 74 8.31 3.26 -13.16
N GLU A 75 8.39 4.52 -13.59
CA GLU A 75 9.14 4.92 -14.78
C GLU A 75 10.65 4.72 -14.63
N GLN A 76 11.19 4.85 -13.42
CA GLN A 76 12.60 4.53 -13.13
C GLN A 76 12.92 3.04 -13.34
N ILE A 77 11.96 2.15 -13.09
CA ILE A 77 12.17 0.69 -13.16
C ILE A 77 11.79 0.13 -14.54
N PHE A 78 10.66 0.58 -15.10
CA PHE A 78 10.04 0.01 -16.30
C PHE A 78 10.12 0.90 -17.53
N GLY A 79 10.58 2.15 -17.38
CA GLY A 79 10.61 3.15 -18.46
C GLY A 79 9.33 3.99 -18.55
N PRO A 80 9.28 4.97 -19.48
CA PRO A 80 8.22 5.96 -19.55
C PRO A 80 6.81 5.37 -19.63
N THR A 81 5.87 5.96 -18.89
CA THR A 81 4.44 5.65 -18.98
C THR A 81 3.75 6.62 -19.95
N ALA A 82 2.71 6.13 -20.64
CA ALA A 82 1.97 6.88 -21.66
C ALA A 82 1.15 8.04 -21.07
#